data_AF-A0A5P3VQF1-F1
#
_entry.id   AF-A0A5P3VQF1-F1
#
_cell.length_a   1.000
_cell.length_b   1.000
_cell.length_c   1.000
_cell.angle_alpha   90.00
_cell.angle_beta   90.00
_cell.angle_gamma   90.00
#
_symmetry.space_group_name_H-M   'P 1'
#
loop_
_entity.id
_entity.type
_entity.pdbx_description
1 polymer ?
#
loop_
_entity_poly.entity_id
_entity_poly.type
_entity_poly.pdbx_seq_one_letter_code
_entity_poly.pdbx_strand_id
1 'polypeptide(L)' 'MNKEEEISLKMRLVNERLQQISVLTGQMAMVGTAESGNERFAALMQDFDRMLDLSENLIRQWDALKAG' A
#
# COMPACT_ATOMS: atom_id res chain seq x y z
N MET A 1 17.24 -14.71 7.65
CA MET A 1 16.66 -13.36 7.64
C MET A 1 16.32 -12.99 9.06
N ASN A 2 16.82 -11.87 9.57
CA ASN A 2 16.47 -11.37 10.90
C ASN A 2 15.17 -10.53 10.84
N LYS A 3 14.63 -10.13 11.99
CA LYS A 3 13.35 -9.38 12.06
C LYS A 3 13.43 -8.01 11.37
N GLU A 4 14.58 -7.34 11.42
CA GLU A 4 14.76 -6.05 10.75
C GLU A 4 14.72 -6.19 9.23
N GLU A 5 15.42 -7.19 8.69
CA GLU A 5 15.41 -7.53 7.27
C GLU A 5 14.00 -7.94 6.80
N GLU A 6 13.26 -8.69 7.62
CA GLU A 6 11.88 -9.09 7.33
C GLU A 6 10.93 -7.89 7.24
N ILE A 7 10.96 -7.00 8.24
CA ILE A 7 10.12 -5.79 8.26
C ILE A 7 10.49 -4.86 7.09
N SER A 8 11.79 -4.69 6.82
CA SER A 8 12.26 -3.86 5.70
C SER A 8 11.80 -4.41 4.35
N LEU A 9 11.85 -5.74 4.16
CA LEU A 9 11.35 -6.40 2.95
C LEU A 9 9.84 -6.16 2.79
N LYS A 10 9.05 -6.32 3.87
CA LYS A 10 7.60 -6.08 3.85
C LYS A 10 7.28 -4.62 3.54
N MET A 11 7.99 -3.66 4.14
CA MET A 11 7.82 -2.23 3.85
C MET A 11 8.10 -1.91 2.38
N ARG A 12 9.16 -2.50 1.81
CA ARG A 12 9.46 -2.35 0.38
C ARG A 12 8.33 -2.86 -0.50
N LEU A 13 7.81 -4.06 -0.21
CA LEU A 13 6.72 -4.66 -0.98
C LEU A 13 5.42 -3.85 -0.90
N VAL A 14 5.08 -3.32 0.28
CA VAL A 14 3.94 -2.42 0.47
C VAL A 14 4.13 -1.14 -0.35
N ASN A 15 5.32 -0.54 -0.31
CA ASN A 15 5.63 0.66 -1.10
C ASN A 15 5.54 0.41 -2.61
N GLU A 16 6.06 -0.71 -3.11
CA GLU A 16 5.92 -1.10 -4.51
C GLU A 16 4.46 -1.24 -4.92
N ARG A 17 3.62 -1.85 -4.07
CA ARG A 17 2.18 -1.99 -4.33
C ARG A 17 1.45 -0.64 -4.33
N LEU A 18 1.75 0.25 -3.39
CA LEU A 18 1.20 1.62 -3.35
C LEU A 18 1.58 2.42 -4.61
N GLN A 19 2.82 2.28 -5.10
CA GLN A 19 3.24 2.90 -6.36
C GLN A 19 2.45 2.37 -7.55
N GLN A 20 2.23 1.06 -7.64
CA GLN A 20 1.40 0.45 -8.69
C GLN A 20 -0.04 0.98 -8.65
N ILE A 21 -0.63 1.05 -7.45
CA ILE A 21 -1.99 1.58 -7.25
C ILE A 21 -2.08 3.05 -7.69
N SER A 22 -1.08 3.86 -7.36
CA SER A 22 -0.99 5.27 -7.78
C SER A 22 -0.95 5.40 -9.31
N VAL A 23 -0.12 4.59 -9.98
CA VAL A 23 -0.03 4.56 -11.45
C VAL A 23 -1.37 4.17 -12.08
N LEU A 24 -2.01 3.10 -11.58
CA LEU A 24 -3.30 2.64 -12.10
C LEU A 24 -4.40 3.68 -11.87
N THR A 25 -4.42 4.33 -10.71
CA THR A 25 -5.37 5.40 -10.41
C THR A 25 -5.20 6.58 -11.37
N GLY A 26 -3.96 6.98 -11.64
CA GLY A 26 -3.66 8.01 -12.64
C GLY A 26 -4.11 7.61 -14.05
N GLN A 27 -3.87 6.36 -14.47
CA GLN A 27 -4.34 5.84 -15.75
C GLN A 27 -5.87 5.84 -15.85
N MET A 28 -6.56 5.41 -14.80
CA MET A 28 -8.02 5.39 -14.74
C MET A 28 -8.59 6.82 -14.81
N ALA A 29 -7.96 7.78 -14.14
CA ALA A 29 -8.36 9.18 -14.21
C ALA A 29 -8.18 9.77 -15.61
N MET A 30 -7.08 9.46 -16.30
CA MET A 30 -6.83 9.94 -17.67
C MET A 30 -7.90 9.49 -18.67
N VAL A 31 -8.48 8.30 -18.48
CA VAL A 31 -9.55 7.77 -19.35
C VAL A 31 -10.95 8.00 -18.79
N GLY A 32 -11.09 8.78 -17.70
CA GLY A 32 -12.38 9.15 -17.12
C GLY A 32 -13.09 8.01 -16.37
N THR A 33 -12.36 7.02 -15.88
CA THR A 33 -12.91 5.84 -15.17
C THR A 33 -12.64 5.81 -13.67
N ALA A 34 -11.94 6.82 -13.14
CA ALA A 34 -11.68 6.98 -11.71
C ALA A 34 -12.89 7.65 -11.01
N GLU A 35 -14.03 6.98 -11.04
CA GLU A 35 -15.30 7.53 -10.56
C GLU A 35 -16.07 6.56 -9.65
N SER A 36 -16.93 7.14 -8.82
CA SER A 36 -17.87 6.38 -8.00
C SER A 36 -18.81 5.56 -8.88
N GLY A 37 -18.91 4.26 -8.64
CA GLY A 37 -19.72 3.33 -9.43
C GLY A 37 -18.90 2.46 -10.38
N ASN A 38 -17.64 2.80 -10.65
CA ASN A 38 -16.72 1.90 -11.33
C ASN A 38 -16.17 0.86 -10.33
N GLU A 39 -16.62 -0.39 -10.46
CA GLU A 39 -16.23 -1.48 -9.55
C GLU A 39 -14.72 -1.71 -9.50
N ARG A 40 -14.01 -1.52 -10.62
CA ARG A 40 -12.55 -1.68 -10.67
C ARG A 40 -11.84 -0.57 -9.91
N PHE A 41 -12.36 0.66 -10.01
CA PHE A 41 -11.82 1.78 -9.25
C PHE A 41 -12.09 1.60 -7.76
N ALA A 42 -13.30 1.18 -7.38
CA ALA A 42 -13.65 0.89 -6.00
C ALA A 42 -12.76 -0.21 -5.39
N ALA A 43 -12.54 -1.32 -6.12
CA ALA A 43 -11.64 -2.38 -5.70
C ALA A 43 -10.19 -1.88 -5.55
N LEU A 44 -9.73 -1.02 -6.45
CA LEU A 44 -8.40 -0.41 -6.38
C LEU A 44 -8.24 0.49 -5.14
N MET A 45 -9.27 1.25 -4.77
CA MET A 45 -9.27 2.07 -3.56
C MET A 45 -9.32 1.22 -2.29
N GLN A 46 -10.05 0.11 -2.27
CA GLN A 46 -9.99 -0.84 -1.15
C GLN A 46 -8.59 -1.45 -0.99
N ASP A 47 -7.91 -1.77 -2.09
CA ASP A 47 -6.53 -2.24 -2.06
C ASP A 47 -5.58 -1.15 -1.54
N PHE A 48 -5.82 0.11 -1.88
CA PHE A 48 -5.07 1.25 -1.35
C PHE A 48 -5.20 1.34 0.18
N ASP A 49 -6.42 1.31 0.71
CA ASP A 49 -6.68 1.39 2.14
C ASP A 49 -6.01 0.24 2.91
N ARG A 50 -6.09 -0.99 2.38
CA ARG A 50 -5.40 -2.15 2.97
C ARG A 50 -3.88 -1.96 3.01
N MET A 51 -3.29 -1.35 1.98
CA MET A 51 -1.84 -1.11 1.97
C MET A 51 -1.43 -0.02 2.96
N LEU A 52 -2.28 0.99 3.19
CA LEU A 52 -2.06 1.98 4.25
C LEU A 52 -2.08 1.32 5.63
N ASP A 53 -3.08 0.49 5.92
CA ASP A 53 -3.18 -0.25 7.18
C ASP A 53 -1.95 -1.14 7.42
N LEU A 54 -1.50 -1.85 6.39
CA LEU A 54 -0.29 -2.68 6.46
C LEU A 54 0.96 -1.83 6.70
N SER A 55 1.07 -0.68 6.03
CA SER A 55 2.19 0.25 6.21
C SER A 55 2.26 0.74 7.67
N GLU A 56 1.14 1.19 8.23
CA GLU A 56 1.07 1.62 9.63
C GLU A 56 1.46 0.50 10.59
N ASN A 57 0.98 -0.72 10.35
CA ASN A 57 1.30 -1.86 11.19
C ASN A 57 2.81 -2.17 11.16
N LEU A 58 3.42 -2.14 9.98
CA LEU A 58 4.86 -2.35 9.82
C LEU A 58 5.69 -1.26 10.51
N ILE A 59 5.26 0.00 10.45
CA ILE A 59 5.89 1.10 11.19
C ILE A 59 5.85 0.83 12.69
N ARG A 60 4.69 0.45 13.23
CA ARG A 60 4.56 0.10 14.66
C ARG A 60 5.45 -1.07 15.06
N GLN A 61 5.57 -2.09 14.21
CA GLN A 61 6.48 -3.23 14.46
C GLN A 61 7.95 -2.80 14.45
N TRP A 62 8.34 -1.91 13.53
CA TRP A 62 9.69 -1.37 13.45
C TRP A 62 10.04 -0.55 14.69
N ASP A 63 9.15 0.35 15.10
CA ASP A 63 9.35 1.18 16.29
C ASP A 63 9.47 0.32 17.56
N ALA A 64 8.62 -0.70 17.69
CA ALA A 64 8.69 -1.64 18.80
C ALA A 64 10.00 -2.44 18.80
N LEU A 65 10.52 -2.81 17.62
CA LEU A 65 11.79 -3.52 17.49
C LEU A 65 12.99 -2.62 17.84
N LYS A 66 12.93 -1.33 17.57
CA LYS A 66 14.00 -0.37 17.89
C LYS A 66 13.96 0.13 19.34
N ALA A 67 12.82 0.00 20.01
CA ALA A 67 12.66 0.37 21.42
C ALA A 67 13.09 -0.71 22.41
N GLY A 68 13.22 -1.97 21.98
CA GLY A 68 13.67 -3.11 22.77
C GLY A 68 15.15 -3.43 22.57
#